data_AF-X0A8J5-F1
#
_entry.id   AF-X0A8J5-F1
#
_cell.length_a   1.000
_cell.length_b   1.000
_cell.length_c   1.000
_cell.angle_alpha   90.00
_cell.angle_beta   90.00
_cell.angle_gamma   90.00
#
_symmetry.space_group_name_H-M   'P 1'
#
loop_
_entity.id
_entity.type
_entity.pdbx_description
1 polymer ?
#
loop_
_entity_poly.entity_id
_entity_poly.type
_entity_poly.pdbx_seq_one_letter_code
_entity_poly.pdbx_strand_id
1 'polypeptide(L)'
;MFVLEWAYFGKDYIRCIVPIATSSRHSAWGISWGEAQRQSIYADPKYDDGYYSFDDPPSTGLGAARMSALLTYRSRNSFESRFGRNIPDPSKVQTIGGRPRPSTPSEAHFHIHNDGHVVKRTSISRQNSTTDAASSAESPALPDSVADPQFHGPTNSSLTGGEMPQSHYFSAQSYLRYQGRKFVTRFDSNCYIAMTRKLDTHDVSRNRADTIADALAMIQQPTLVLGIESDGLFTFAEQEEIAQHVPNARLERIESPEGHDAFLLQFEQVNNYVLSFFKEVLPDIMFKDGEAPEEASVGQITKSSTFGEAEVEDITAW
;
A
#
# COMPACT_ATOMS: atom_id res chain seq x y z
N MET A 1 -15.28 4.83 8.97
CA MET A 1 -15.35 3.94 10.15
C MET A 1 -15.52 4.73 11.44
N PHE A 2 -14.49 5.38 12.00
CA PHE A 2 -14.59 6.04 13.32
C PHE A 2 -15.66 7.13 13.41
N VAL A 3 -15.92 7.88 12.34
CA VAL A 3 -16.95 8.92 12.34
C VAL A 3 -18.36 8.35 12.60
N LEU A 4 -18.66 7.13 12.15
CA LEU A 4 -19.92 6.45 12.45
C LEU A 4 -19.97 6.04 13.93
N GLU A 5 -18.84 5.60 14.49
CA GLU A 5 -18.73 5.27 15.91
C GLU A 5 -18.95 6.50 16.80
N TRP A 6 -18.45 7.67 16.40
CA TRP A 6 -18.69 8.94 17.11
C TRP A 6 -20.19 9.30 17.19
N ALA A 7 -20.98 8.98 16.16
CA ALA A 7 -22.40 9.33 16.14
C ALA A 7 -23.19 8.71 17.30
N TYR A 8 -22.73 7.57 17.85
CA TYR A 8 -23.39 6.92 18.98
C TYR A 8 -23.21 7.64 20.32
N PHE A 9 -22.39 8.70 20.42
CA PHE A 9 -22.35 9.59 21.59
C PHE A 9 -23.59 10.50 21.69
N GLY A 10 -24.45 10.50 20.68
CA GLY A 10 -25.70 11.26 20.66
C GLY A 10 -25.56 12.65 20.07
N LYS A 11 -26.68 13.19 19.59
CA LYS A 11 -26.76 14.46 18.85
C LYS A 11 -26.39 15.70 19.69
N ASP A 12 -26.50 15.59 21.01
CA ASP A 12 -26.16 16.68 21.94
C ASP A 12 -24.64 16.84 22.08
N TYR A 13 -23.88 15.78 21.80
CA TYR A 13 -22.41 15.81 21.82
C TYR A 13 -21.83 15.94 20.40
N ILE A 14 -22.31 15.12 19.45
CA ILE A 14 -21.90 15.18 18.04
C ILE A 14 -23.03 15.79 17.22
N ARG A 15 -22.83 16.98 16.66
CA ARG A 15 -23.88 17.74 15.96
C ARG A 15 -24.14 17.29 14.52
N CYS A 16 -23.12 16.82 13.80
CA CYS A 16 -23.23 16.28 12.45
C CYS A 16 -22.05 15.35 12.16
N ILE A 17 -22.15 14.50 11.13
CA ILE A 17 -21.06 13.63 10.68
C ILE A 17 -20.87 13.65 9.16
N VAL A 18 -19.64 13.42 8.72
CA VAL A 18 -19.29 13.29 7.29
C VAL A 18 -18.48 12.00 7.06
N PRO A 19 -19.12 10.83 6.87
CA PRO A 19 -18.43 9.64 6.39
C PRO A 19 -18.01 9.78 4.93
N ILE A 20 -16.72 9.58 4.65
CA ILE A 20 -16.12 9.67 3.32
C ILE A 20 -15.48 8.32 2.98
N ALA A 21 -15.79 7.76 1.81
CA ALA A 21 -15.15 6.57 1.25
C ALA A 21 -15.00 5.43 2.28
N THR A 22 -16.09 5.06 2.95
CA THR A 22 -16.05 4.13 4.08
C THR A 22 -17.31 3.28 4.17
N SER A 23 -17.30 2.29 5.07
CA SER A 23 -18.38 1.33 5.26
C SER A 23 -18.86 1.23 6.72
N SER A 24 -20.06 0.68 6.90
CA SER A 24 -20.68 0.38 8.20
C SER A 24 -20.01 -0.79 8.92
N ARG A 25 -19.39 -1.71 8.17
CA ARG A 25 -18.63 -2.85 8.68
C ARG A 25 -17.46 -3.16 7.77
N HIS A 26 -16.39 -3.72 8.29
CA HIS A 26 -15.27 -4.14 7.45
C HIS A 26 -15.67 -5.38 6.64
N SER A 27 -15.61 -5.29 5.32
CA SER A 27 -15.98 -6.39 4.42
C SER A 27 -14.93 -7.51 4.43
N ALA A 28 -15.34 -8.72 4.04
CA ALA A 28 -14.41 -9.84 3.86
C ALA A 28 -13.30 -9.53 2.85
N TRP A 29 -13.59 -8.68 1.85
CA TRP A 29 -12.61 -8.20 0.87
C TRP A 29 -11.52 -7.36 1.52
N GLY A 30 -11.89 -6.34 2.30
CA GLY A 30 -10.94 -5.49 3.01
C GLY A 30 -10.13 -6.29 4.05
N ILE A 31 -10.78 -7.19 4.79
CA ILE A 31 -10.11 -8.10 5.75
C ILE A 31 -9.08 -8.97 5.04
N SER A 32 -9.41 -9.52 3.87
CA SER A 32 -8.50 -10.39 3.10
C SER A 32 -7.27 -9.63 2.59
N TRP A 33 -7.45 -8.40 2.10
CA TRP A 33 -6.32 -7.55 1.72
C TRP A 33 -5.45 -7.16 2.91
N GLY A 34 -6.08 -6.79 4.03
CA GLY A 34 -5.38 -6.51 5.28
C GLY A 34 -4.54 -7.69 5.76
N GLU A 35 -5.09 -8.91 5.66
CA GLU A 35 -4.36 -10.13 6.01
C GLU A 35 -3.17 -10.39 5.08
N ALA A 36 -3.34 -10.28 3.76
CA ALA A 36 -2.24 -10.45 2.81
C ALA A 36 -1.11 -9.43 3.04
N GLN A 37 -1.46 -8.18 3.39
CA GLN A 37 -0.51 -7.15 3.75
C GLN A 37 0.25 -7.50 5.04
N ARG A 38 -0.44 -7.97 6.09
CA ARG A 38 0.21 -8.43 7.33
C ARG A 38 1.11 -9.64 7.11
N GLN A 39 0.68 -10.63 6.33
CA GLN A 39 1.49 -11.80 5.99
C GLN A 39 2.76 -11.41 5.24
N SER A 40 2.73 -10.35 4.44
CA SER A 40 3.94 -9.81 3.80
C SER A 40 4.96 -9.33 4.82
N ILE A 41 4.51 -8.73 5.93
CA ILE A 41 5.37 -8.32 7.05
C ILE A 41 5.88 -9.54 7.82
N TYR A 42 5.01 -10.48 8.16
CA TYR A 42 5.38 -11.70 8.91
C TYR A 42 6.39 -12.58 8.16
N ALA A 43 6.34 -12.58 6.84
CA ALA A 43 7.28 -13.32 6.00
C ALA A 43 8.67 -12.66 5.89
N ASP A 44 8.84 -11.41 6.35
CA ASP A 44 10.13 -10.75 6.37
C ASP A 44 10.99 -11.36 7.49
N PRO A 45 12.19 -11.91 7.19
CA PRO A 45 13.05 -12.50 8.21
C PRO A 45 13.46 -11.53 9.33
N LYS A 46 13.36 -10.22 9.09
CA LYS A 46 13.64 -9.20 10.09
C LYS A 46 12.48 -8.91 11.03
N TYR A 47 11.30 -9.50 10.83
CA TYR A 47 10.14 -9.22 11.68
C TYR A 47 10.36 -9.65 13.13
N ASP A 48 11.08 -10.74 13.37
CA ASP A 48 11.47 -11.20 14.71
C ASP A 48 10.29 -11.21 15.72
N ASP A 49 9.13 -11.74 15.31
CA ASP A 49 7.89 -11.75 16.09
C ASP A 49 7.46 -10.37 16.65
N GLY A 50 7.87 -9.29 15.99
CA GLY A 50 7.63 -7.91 16.39
C GLY A 50 8.69 -7.31 17.31
N TYR A 51 9.77 -8.04 17.63
CA TYR A 51 10.89 -7.61 18.48
C TYR A 51 12.06 -7.00 17.71
N TYR A 52 11.88 -6.71 16.41
CA TYR A 52 12.89 -6.08 15.57
C TYR A 52 13.39 -4.74 16.13
N SER A 53 14.67 -4.43 15.86
CA SER A 53 15.23 -3.11 16.17
C SER A 53 14.69 -2.04 15.22
N PHE A 54 14.45 -0.83 15.73
CA PHE A 54 14.06 0.32 14.90
C PHE A 54 15.12 0.70 13.84
N ASP A 55 16.38 0.34 14.07
CA ASP A 55 17.47 0.57 13.11
C ASP A 55 17.49 -0.45 11.96
N ASP A 56 16.83 -1.60 12.13
CA ASP A 56 16.76 -2.66 11.12
C ASP A 56 15.35 -3.29 11.00
N PRO A 57 14.32 -2.49 10.65
CA PRO A 57 12.95 -2.97 10.60
C PRO A 57 12.70 -3.91 9.41
N PRO A 58 11.60 -4.70 9.42
CA PRO A 58 11.16 -5.55 8.31
C PRO A 58 10.65 -4.73 7.10
N SER A 59 11.61 -4.07 6.47
CA SER A 59 11.45 -3.07 5.43
C SER A 59 10.94 -3.68 4.13
N THR A 60 11.34 -4.92 3.83
CA THR A 60 10.90 -5.61 2.61
C THR A 60 9.45 -6.01 2.73
N GLY A 61 9.06 -6.57 3.87
CA GLY A 61 7.68 -6.94 4.17
C GLY A 61 6.73 -5.76 4.25
N LEU A 62 7.13 -4.68 4.94
CA LEU A 62 6.33 -3.45 5.02
C LEU A 62 6.23 -2.74 3.66
N GLY A 63 7.32 -2.74 2.89
CA GLY A 63 7.31 -2.22 1.53
C GLY A 63 6.35 -2.99 0.62
N ALA A 64 6.34 -4.32 0.70
CA ALA A 64 5.39 -5.18 -0.01
C ALA A 64 3.94 -4.93 0.41
N ALA A 65 3.68 -4.84 1.71
CA ALA A 65 2.36 -4.46 2.24
C ALA A 65 1.88 -3.13 1.67
N ARG A 66 2.74 -2.10 1.63
CA ARG A 66 2.40 -0.81 1.03
C ARG A 66 2.13 -0.90 -0.47
N MET A 67 2.93 -1.66 -1.22
CA MET A 67 2.72 -1.85 -2.66
C MET A 67 1.36 -2.50 -2.93
N SER A 68 1.00 -3.54 -2.17
CA SER A 68 -0.31 -4.19 -2.27
C SER A 68 -1.44 -3.23 -1.91
N ALA A 69 -1.29 -2.46 -0.84
CA ALA A 69 -2.29 -1.46 -0.43
C ALA A 69 -2.50 -0.39 -1.51
N LEU A 70 -1.43 0.13 -2.13
CA LEU A 70 -1.52 1.14 -3.18
C LEU A 70 -2.33 0.67 -4.39
N LEU A 71 -2.22 -0.61 -4.75
CA LEU A 71 -3.02 -1.19 -5.84
C LEU A 71 -4.51 -1.27 -5.50
N THR A 72 -4.86 -1.42 -4.21
CA THR A 72 -6.26 -1.42 -3.76
C THR A 72 -6.87 -0.03 -3.69
N TYR A 73 -6.05 1.01 -3.56
CA TYR A 73 -6.54 2.38 -3.45
C TYR A 73 -6.80 3.04 -4.81
N ARG A 74 -6.33 2.43 -5.89
CA ARG A 74 -6.44 2.96 -7.25
C ARG A 74 -7.28 2.06 -8.13
N SER A 75 -7.84 2.63 -9.19
CA SER A 75 -8.52 1.83 -10.20
C SER A 75 -7.54 1.19 -11.18
N ARG A 76 -7.93 0.03 -11.75
CA ARG A 76 -7.20 -0.64 -12.83
C ARG A 76 -6.90 0.32 -13.99
N ASN A 77 -7.91 1.08 -14.42
CA ASN A 77 -7.80 1.95 -15.59
C ASN A 77 -6.87 3.14 -15.32
N SER A 78 -6.85 3.67 -14.09
CA SER A 78 -5.89 4.71 -13.69
C SER A 78 -4.44 4.20 -13.78
N PHE A 79 -4.18 2.97 -13.34
CA PHE A 79 -2.85 2.36 -13.48
C PHE A 79 -2.47 2.12 -14.95
N GLU A 80 -3.40 1.61 -15.76
CA GLU A 80 -3.17 1.37 -17.19
C GLU A 80 -2.83 2.67 -17.93
N SER A 81 -3.61 3.74 -17.71
CA SER A 81 -3.38 5.03 -18.38
C SER A 81 -2.08 5.70 -17.95
N ARG A 82 -1.65 5.51 -16.70
CA ARG A 82 -0.42 6.10 -16.15
C ARG A 82 0.84 5.39 -16.63
N PHE A 83 0.84 4.07 -16.65
CA PHE A 83 2.08 3.30 -16.84
C PHE A 83 2.10 2.47 -18.13
N GLY A 84 0.97 1.89 -18.53
CA GLY A 84 0.91 0.93 -19.63
C GLY A 84 2.05 -0.10 -19.59
N ARG A 85 2.68 -0.33 -20.74
CA ARG A 85 3.90 -1.17 -20.88
C ARG A 85 5.19 -0.34 -20.97
N ASN A 86 5.19 0.88 -20.45
CA ASN A 86 6.34 1.76 -20.52
C ASN A 86 7.51 1.23 -19.67
N ILE A 87 8.72 1.48 -20.13
CA ILE A 87 9.99 1.13 -19.48
C ILE A 87 10.58 2.43 -18.91
N PRO A 88 11.20 2.40 -17.72
CA PRO A 88 11.83 3.59 -17.14
C PRO A 88 12.92 4.18 -18.04
N ASP A 89 13.02 5.51 -18.05
CA ASP A 89 14.04 6.23 -18.81
C ASP A 89 15.45 5.92 -18.26
N PRO A 90 16.34 5.27 -19.05
CA PRO A 90 17.69 4.92 -18.61
C PRO A 90 18.60 6.14 -18.38
N SER A 91 18.23 7.32 -18.86
CA SER A 91 19.01 8.56 -18.71
C SER A 91 18.75 9.30 -17.39
N LYS A 92 17.67 8.96 -16.68
CA LYS A 92 17.31 9.56 -15.38
C LYS A 92 17.86 8.69 -14.25
N VAL A 93 18.39 9.31 -13.19
CA VAL A 93 19.01 8.60 -12.05
C VAL A 93 17.96 7.70 -11.39
N GLN A 94 18.08 6.39 -11.62
CA GLN A 94 17.29 5.40 -10.93
C GLN A 94 17.65 5.47 -9.45
N THR A 95 16.69 5.79 -8.59
CA THR A 95 16.85 5.80 -7.11
C THR A 95 17.11 4.39 -6.55
N ILE A 96 17.25 3.38 -7.40
CA ILE A 96 17.57 1.99 -7.06
C ILE A 96 19.08 1.89 -7.00
N GLY A 97 19.63 1.65 -5.81
CA GLY A 97 21.07 1.57 -5.58
C GLY A 97 21.77 0.69 -6.63
N GLY A 98 22.78 1.25 -7.28
CA GLY A 98 23.47 0.61 -8.40
C GLY A 98 24.07 -0.73 -7.97
N ARG A 99 23.49 -1.83 -8.47
CA ARG A 99 24.17 -3.13 -8.43
C ARG A 99 25.39 -3.07 -9.35
N PRO A 100 26.50 -3.76 -9.01
CA PRO A 100 27.64 -3.87 -9.91
C PRO A 100 27.21 -4.36 -11.29
N ARG A 101 27.84 -3.85 -12.35
CA ARG A 101 27.57 -4.33 -13.71
C ARG A 101 27.99 -5.80 -13.80
N PRO A 102 27.11 -6.71 -14.24
CA PRO A 102 27.45 -8.13 -14.31
C PRO A 102 28.61 -8.35 -15.28
N SER A 103 29.58 -9.15 -14.86
CA SER A 103 30.78 -9.51 -15.61
C SER A 103 30.61 -10.74 -16.49
N THR A 104 29.60 -11.57 -16.19
CA THR A 104 29.29 -12.80 -16.94
C THR A 104 27.80 -12.89 -17.30
N PRO A 105 27.43 -13.64 -18.36
CA PRO A 105 26.03 -13.91 -18.68
C PRO A 105 25.25 -14.59 -17.54
N SER A 106 25.90 -15.48 -16.78
CA SER A 106 25.28 -16.13 -15.62
C SER A 106 24.97 -15.13 -14.49
N GLU A 107 25.88 -14.18 -14.25
CA GLU A 107 25.68 -13.10 -13.29
C GLU A 107 24.56 -12.16 -13.74
N ALA A 108 24.48 -11.86 -15.04
CA ALA A 108 23.40 -11.07 -15.62
C ALA A 108 22.03 -11.76 -15.43
N HIS A 109 21.92 -13.07 -15.71
CA HIS A 109 20.69 -13.84 -15.43
C HIS A 109 20.31 -13.83 -13.95
N PHE A 110 21.29 -13.99 -13.05
CA PHE A 110 21.04 -13.93 -11.62
C PHE A 110 20.53 -12.55 -11.17
N HIS A 111 21.08 -11.46 -11.73
CA HIS A 111 20.61 -10.10 -11.47
C HIS A 111 19.18 -9.88 -11.94
N ILE A 112 18.84 -10.35 -13.14
CA ILE A 112 17.49 -10.27 -13.71
C ILE A 112 16.49 -11.06 -12.87
N HIS A 113 16.84 -12.30 -12.50
CA HIS A 113 15.99 -13.15 -11.67
C HIS A 113 15.66 -12.51 -10.31
N ASN A 114 16.63 -11.85 -9.69
CA ASN A 114 16.48 -11.20 -8.39
C ASN A 114 16.21 -9.69 -8.50
N ASP A 115 15.74 -9.20 -9.63
CA ASP A 115 15.45 -7.77 -9.80
C ASP A 115 14.36 -7.30 -8.82
N GLY A 116 14.59 -6.16 -8.16
CA GLY A 116 13.70 -5.65 -7.11
C GLY A 116 13.80 -6.33 -5.75
N HIS A 117 14.48 -7.47 -5.63
CA HIS A 117 14.74 -8.11 -4.34
C HIS A 117 15.87 -7.39 -3.60
N VAL A 118 15.56 -6.72 -2.47
CA VAL A 118 16.53 -5.97 -1.66
C VAL A 118 16.64 -6.62 -0.29
N VAL A 119 17.35 -7.74 -0.20
CA VAL A 119 17.80 -8.28 1.09
C VAL A 119 19.30 -8.04 1.16
N LYS A 120 19.72 -7.12 2.04
CA LYS A 120 21.11 -7.08 2.50
C LYS A 120 21.31 -8.36 3.30
N ARG A 121 21.81 -9.42 2.67
CA ARG A 121 22.26 -10.60 3.41
C ARG A 121 23.30 -10.12 4.41
N THR A 122 22.99 -10.13 5.72
CA THR A 122 24.01 -10.51 6.67
C THR A 122 24.54 -11.85 6.19
N SER A 123 25.84 -11.97 6.08
CA SER A 123 26.54 -13.09 5.47
C SER A 123 26.25 -14.39 6.22
N ILE A 124 25.09 -15.00 5.97
CA ILE A 124 24.92 -16.43 6.11
C ILE A 124 25.68 -16.98 4.91
N SER A 125 26.96 -17.22 5.18
CA SER A 125 27.82 -18.04 4.36
C SER A 125 26.99 -19.22 3.87
N ARG A 126 26.77 -19.31 2.56
CA ARG A 126 26.64 -20.62 1.94
C ARG A 126 28.01 -21.27 2.10
N GLN A 127 28.31 -21.78 3.29
CA GLN A 127 29.33 -22.78 3.44
C GLN A 127 28.78 -23.96 2.65
N ASN A 128 29.35 -24.16 1.45
CA ASN A 128 29.38 -25.50 0.89
C ASN A 128 29.84 -26.40 2.03
N SER A 129 29.02 -27.37 2.40
CA SER A 129 29.35 -28.39 3.38
C SER A 129 30.53 -29.21 2.85
N THR A 130 31.74 -28.71 3.05
CA THR A 130 32.97 -29.50 3.02
C THR A 130 33.13 -30.04 4.42
N THR A 131 32.66 -31.26 4.63
CA THR A 131 32.95 -32.04 5.83
C THR A 131 34.45 -32.34 5.85
N ASP A 132 35.16 -31.71 6.78
CA ASP A 132 36.53 -32.09 7.15
C ASP A 132 36.51 -33.46 7.86
N ALA A 133 37.05 -34.47 7.19
CA ALA A 133 37.53 -35.68 7.84
C ALA A 133 39.01 -35.86 7.48
N ALA A 134 39.88 -35.59 8.45
CA ALA A 134 41.30 -35.88 8.34
C ALA A 134 41.54 -37.40 8.37
N SER A 135 42.14 -37.96 7.32
CA SER A 135 43.21 -38.96 7.45
C SER A 135 43.82 -39.32 6.10
N SER A 136 45.13 -39.55 6.18
CA SER A 136 46.11 -39.97 5.20
C SER A 136 45.74 -41.13 4.26
N ALA A 137 46.38 -41.07 3.08
CA ALA A 137 46.86 -42.16 2.22
C ALA A 137 46.06 -42.48 0.95
N GLU A 138 46.80 -42.36 -0.16
CA GLU A 138 46.71 -43.02 -1.47
C GLU A 138 45.38 -42.99 -2.25
N SER A 139 45.49 -42.48 -3.48
CA SER A 139 44.44 -42.50 -4.50
C SER A 139 44.15 -43.92 -4.99
N PRO A 140 42.86 -44.29 -5.08
CA PRO A 140 42.38 -45.08 -6.20
C PRO A 140 41.27 -44.34 -6.96
N ALA A 141 41.32 -44.42 -8.29
CA ALA A 141 40.31 -43.88 -9.18
C ALA A 141 38.92 -44.48 -8.87
N LEU A 142 37.90 -43.62 -8.80
CA LEU A 142 36.49 -44.00 -8.70
C LEU A 142 35.70 -43.47 -9.91
N PRO A 143 34.63 -44.17 -10.30
CA PRO A 143 34.03 -44.12 -11.64
C PRO A 143 33.08 -42.93 -11.83
N ASP A 144 32.74 -42.73 -13.10
CA ASP A 144 31.90 -41.68 -13.68
C ASP A 144 30.76 -41.18 -12.78
N SER A 145 30.68 -39.85 -12.72
CA SER A 145 29.59 -39.08 -12.15
C SER A 145 28.24 -39.61 -12.61
N VAL A 146 27.36 -39.93 -11.66
CA VAL A 146 25.93 -40.13 -11.92
C VAL A 146 25.37 -38.76 -12.30
N ALA A 147 25.27 -38.50 -13.60
CA ALA A 147 24.56 -37.36 -14.14
C ALA A 147 23.06 -37.59 -13.93
N ASP A 148 22.38 -36.63 -13.30
CA ASP A 148 20.93 -36.54 -13.32
C ASP A 148 20.48 -36.45 -14.79
N PRO A 149 19.75 -37.45 -15.33
CA PRO A 149 19.35 -37.47 -16.73
C PRO A 149 18.37 -36.36 -17.12
N GLN A 150 17.85 -35.57 -16.16
CA GLN A 150 17.01 -34.40 -16.41
C GLN A 150 17.69 -33.05 -16.16
N PHE A 151 18.91 -33.02 -15.62
CA PHE A 151 19.66 -31.79 -15.39
C PHE A 151 20.92 -31.74 -16.27
N HIS A 152 20.76 -31.16 -17.46
CA HIS A 152 21.91 -30.77 -18.29
C HIS A 152 22.45 -29.43 -17.77
N GLY A 153 23.36 -29.49 -16.80
CA GLY A 153 24.19 -28.34 -16.45
C GLY A 153 24.93 -27.77 -17.69
N PRO A 154 25.36 -26.50 -17.66
CA PRO A 154 25.96 -25.87 -18.83
C PRO A 154 27.21 -26.63 -19.27
N THR A 155 27.17 -27.14 -20.51
CA THR A 155 28.32 -27.77 -21.14
C THR A 155 29.41 -26.73 -21.36
N ASN A 156 30.67 -27.08 -21.06
CA ASN A 156 31.87 -26.27 -21.27
C ASN A 156 32.20 -26.03 -22.75
N SER A 157 31.25 -25.48 -23.49
CA SER A 157 31.45 -24.85 -24.79
C SER A 157 31.37 -23.34 -24.56
N SER A 158 32.45 -22.63 -24.90
CA SER A 158 32.49 -21.16 -24.88
C SER A 158 31.34 -20.59 -25.73
N LEU A 159 30.24 -20.18 -25.07
CA LEU A 159 29.06 -19.52 -25.65
C LEU A 159 29.26 -17.99 -25.76
N THR A 160 30.50 -17.54 -25.94
CA THR A 160 30.84 -16.13 -26.15
C THR A 160 30.37 -15.68 -27.52
N GLY A 161 29.09 -15.31 -27.60
CA GLY A 161 28.43 -14.75 -28.77
C GLY A 161 26.96 -14.36 -28.55
N GLY A 162 26.38 -14.64 -27.37
CA GLY A 162 25.06 -14.11 -27.00
C GLY A 162 25.18 -12.70 -26.42
N GLU A 163 24.32 -11.78 -26.85
CA GLU A 163 24.18 -10.47 -26.22
C GLU A 163 23.97 -10.62 -24.70
N MET A 164 24.54 -9.71 -23.92
CA MET A 164 24.30 -9.67 -22.48
C MET A 164 22.78 -9.53 -22.24
N PRO A 165 22.16 -10.42 -21.45
CA PRO A 165 20.73 -10.36 -21.23
C PRO A 165 20.39 -9.03 -20.56
N GLN A 166 19.43 -8.31 -21.14
CA GLN A 166 19.01 -7.00 -20.65
C GLN A 166 17.91 -7.16 -19.61
N SER A 167 18.02 -6.40 -18.52
CA SER A 167 16.93 -6.29 -17.54
C SER A 167 15.83 -5.42 -18.13
N HIS A 168 14.64 -5.97 -18.28
CA HIS A 168 13.44 -5.24 -18.69
C HIS A 168 12.46 -5.26 -17.52
N TYR A 169 12.36 -4.13 -16.82
CA TYR A 169 11.31 -3.89 -15.84
C TYR A 169 10.50 -2.66 -16.26
N PHE A 170 9.23 -2.64 -15.87
CA PHE A 170 8.26 -1.63 -16.28
C PHE A 170 8.22 -0.46 -15.30
N SER A 171 7.85 0.73 -15.77
CA SER A 171 7.68 1.93 -14.93
C SER A 171 6.71 1.68 -13.77
N ALA A 172 5.67 0.87 -13.97
CA ALA A 172 4.77 0.45 -12.90
C ALA A 172 5.50 -0.28 -11.75
N GLN A 173 6.45 -1.17 -12.07
CA GLN A 173 7.23 -1.88 -11.06
C GLN A 173 8.15 -0.93 -10.30
N SER A 174 8.79 0.00 -11.01
CA SER A 174 9.67 0.99 -10.39
C SER A 174 8.91 1.93 -9.47
N TYR A 175 7.75 2.42 -9.92
CA TYR A 175 6.84 3.24 -9.14
C TYR A 175 6.40 2.56 -7.84
N LEU A 176 5.95 1.30 -7.92
CA LEU A 176 5.59 0.53 -6.72
C LEU A 176 6.77 0.40 -5.76
N ARG A 177 7.96 0.06 -6.26
CA ARG A 177 9.18 -0.04 -5.44
C ARG A 177 9.55 1.30 -4.80
N TYR A 178 9.38 2.41 -5.50
CA TYR A 178 9.63 3.75 -4.96
C TYR A 178 8.64 4.07 -3.83
N GLN A 179 7.33 3.86 -4.05
CA GLN A 179 6.30 4.11 -3.05
C GLN A 179 6.45 3.23 -1.81
N GLY A 180 6.81 1.96 -1.98
CA GLY A 180 7.13 1.05 -0.88
C GLY A 180 8.30 1.58 -0.03
N ARG A 181 9.42 1.92 -0.68
CA ARG A 181 10.61 2.47 0.01
C ARG A 181 10.31 3.78 0.74
N LYS A 182 9.60 4.71 0.10
CA LYS A 182 9.20 6.00 0.69
C LYS A 182 8.30 5.83 1.92
N PHE A 183 7.48 4.79 1.95
CA PHE A 183 6.59 4.53 3.09
C PHE A 183 7.33 3.94 4.29
N VAL A 184 8.27 3.01 4.05
CA VAL A 184 9.02 2.34 5.12
C VAL A 184 9.84 3.32 5.96
N THR A 185 10.34 4.42 5.38
CA THR A 185 11.14 5.41 6.12
C THR A 185 10.34 6.21 7.16
N ARG A 186 9.02 6.08 7.19
CA ARG A 186 8.12 6.94 7.97
C ARG A 186 7.00 6.18 8.66
N PHE A 187 7.03 4.85 8.63
CA PHE A 187 5.97 4.04 9.23
C PHE A 187 6.55 2.78 9.86
N ASP A 188 5.97 2.39 11.00
CA ASP A 188 6.40 1.24 11.77
C ASP A 188 5.54 0.00 11.46
N SER A 189 6.16 -1.18 11.37
CA SER A 189 5.48 -2.42 10.99
C SER A 189 4.52 -2.94 12.05
N ASN A 190 4.86 -2.83 13.33
CA ASN A 190 3.98 -3.20 14.44
C ASN A 190 2.75 -2.29 14.49
N CYS A 191 2.93 -0.98 14.30
CA CYS A 191 1.84 -0.04 14.14
C CYS A 191 0.94 -0.40 12.95
N TYR A 192 1.51 -0.79 11.81
CA TYR A 192 0.76 -1.20 10.64
C TYR A 192 -0.11 -2.43 10.91
N ILE A 193 0.47 -3.45 11.55
CA ILE A 193 -0.24 -4.67 11.97
C ILE A 193 -1.38 -4.31 12.94
N ALA A 194 -1.09 -3.49 13.96
CA ALA A 194 -2.07 -3.10 14.97
C ALA A 194 -3.25 -2.32 14.36
N MET A 195 -2.96 -1.36 13.49
CA MET A 195 -3.99 -0.55 12.84
C MET A 195 -4.86 -1.39 11.90
N THR A 196 -4.28 -2.24 11.06
CA THR A 196 -5.05 -3.10 10.15
C THR A 196 -5.90 -4.11 10.91
N ARG A 197 -5.41 -4.70 12.01
CA ARG A 197 -6.24 -5.53 12.90
C ARG A 197 -7.39 -4.74 13.52
N LYS A 198 -7.18 -3.47 13.87
CA LYS A 198 -8.26 -2.61 14.39
C LYS A 198 -9.36 -2.41 13.35
N LEU A 199 -9.01 -2.27 12.07
CA LEU A 199 -10.00 -2.19 10.98
C LEU A 199 -10.85 -3.47 10.94
N ASP A 200 -10.25 -4.66 11.07
CA ASP A 200 -10.96 -5.95 11.03
C ASP A 200 -12.05 -6.05 12.11
N THR A 201 -11.93 -5.31 13.20
CA THR A 201 -12.92 -5.28 14.27
C THR A 201 -14.08 -4.32 14.00
N HIS A 202 -14.07 -3.55 12.91
CA HIS A 202 -15.09 -2.53 12.64
C HIS A 202 -16.42 -3.16 12.22
N ASP A 203 -17.45 -2.94 13.04
CA ASP A 203 -18.84 -3.30 12.78
C ASP A 203 -19.72 -2.43 13.68
N VAL A 204 -20.48 -1.51 13.08
CA VAL A 204 -21.34 -0.60 13.83
C VAL A 204 -22.51 -1.29 14.52
N SER A 205 -22.95 -2.46 14.03
CA SER A 205 -24.08 -3.21 14.61
C SER A 205 -23.70 -4.04 15.82
N ARG A 206 -22.43 -4.44 15.93
CA ARG A 206 -21.95 -5.33 16.98
C ARG A 206 -22.27 -4.76 18.37
N ASN A 207 -23.01 -5.55 19.16
CA ASN A 207 -23.48 -5.22 20.50
C ASN A 207 -24.42 -3.99 20.56
N ARG A 208 -25.03 -3.60 19.44
CA ARG A 208 -25.97 -2.47 19.35
C ARG A 208 -27.30 -2.83 18.71
N ALA A 209 -27.27 -3.60 17.62
CA ALA A 209 -28.46 -4.01 16.88
C ALA A 209 -28.24 -5.35 16.17
N ASP A 210 -29.33 -5.99 15.75
CA ASP A 210 -29.30 -7.28 15.04
C ASP A 210 -28.83 -7.15 13.59
N THR A 211 -29.05 -5.98 12.98
CA THR A 211 -28.65 -5.69 11.59
C THR A 211 -27.89 -4.38 11.47
N ILE A 212 -27.14 -4.22 10.38
CA ILE A 212 -26.47 -2.96 10.02
C ILE A 212 -27.48 -1.84 9.79
N ALA A 213 -28.60 -2.16 9.13
CA ALA A 213 -29.70 -1.22 8.90
C ALA A 213 -30.26 -0.65 10.20
N ASP A 214 -30.55 -1.52 11.17
CA ASP A 214 -31.06 -1.11 12.49
C ASP A 214 -30.05 -0.26 13.25
N ALA A 215 -28.76 -0.62 13.18
CA ALA A 215 -27.68 0.14 13.81
C ALA A 215 -27.57 1.55 13.20
N LEU A 216 -27.56 1.66 11.88
CA LEU A 216 -27.51 2.94 11.16
C LEU A 216 -28.75 3.80 11.46
N ALA A 217 -29.93 3.19 11.61
CA ALA A 217 -31.16 3.89 11.96
C ALA A 217 -31.10 4.57 13.35
N MET A 218 -30.17 4.16 14.22
CA MET A 218 -29.95 4.81 15.52
C MET A 218 -29.19 6.14 15.42
N ILE A 219 -28.53 6.42 14.29
CA ILE A 219 -27.78 7.66 14.07
C ILE A 219 -28.77 8.80 13.81
N GLN A 220 -28.81 9.77 14.73
CA GLN A 220 -29.77 10.88 14.67
C GLN A 220 -29.23 12.14 13.99
N GLN A 221 -27.92 12.23 13.85
CA GLN A 221 -27.22 13.40 13.34
C GLN A 221 -27.51 13.63 11.85
N PRO A 222 -27.61 14.90 11.41
CA PRO A 222 -27.41 15.24 10.00
C PRO A 222 -26.11 14.61 9.50
N THR A 223 -26.20 13.92 8.37
CA THR A 223 -25.12 13.09 7.84
C THR A 223 -24.89 13.38 6.36
N LEU A 224 -23.65 13.73 5.99
CA LEU A 224 -23.23 13.82 4.60
C LEU A 224 -22.34 12.61 4.29
N VAL A 225 -22.84 11.69 3.48
CA VAL A 225 -22.03 10.59 2.95
C VAL A 225 -21.36 11.05 1.66
N LEU A 226 -20.03 10.97 1.59
CA LEU A 226 -19.28 11.21 0.36
C LEU A 226 -18.80 9.88 -0.20
N GLY A 227 -19.34 9.52 -1.36
CA GLY A 227 -19.04 8.27 -2.03
C GLY A 227 -18.22 8.40 -3.31
N ILE A 228 -17.53 7.33 -3.70
CA ILE A 228 -16.69 7.28 -4.91
C ILE A 228 -17.11 6.06 -5.74
N GLU A 229 -17.61 6.28 -6.96
CA GLU A 229 -18.09 5.18 -7.81
C GLU A 229 -16.99 4.22 -8.25
N SER A 230 -15.75 4.71 -8.40
CA SER A 230 -14.60 3.91 -8.82
C SER A 230 -13.87 3.20 -7.67
N ASP A 231 -14.32 3.37 -6.42
CA ASP A 231 -13.67 2.77 -5.25
C ASP A 231 -13.90 1.24 -5.21
N GLY A 232 -12.79 0.51 -5.24
CA GLY A 232 -12.76 -0.96 -5.19
C GLY A 232 -12.48 -1.53 -3.80
N LEU A 233 -12.22 -0.69 -2.79
CA LEU A 233 -11.96 -1.10 -1.42
C LEU A 233 -13.18 -0.90 -0.53
N PHE A 234 -13.77 0.30 -0.57
CA PHE A 234 -15.06 0.62 0.04
C PHE A 234 -16.01 0.94 -1.08
N THR A 235 -16.87 -0.01 -1.42
CA THR A 235 -17.70 0.09 -2.63
C THR A 235 -18.73 1.20 -2.50
N PHE A 236 -19.16 1.75 -3.64
CA PHE A 236 -20.23 2.74 -3.67
C PHE A 236 -21.53 2.22 -3.04
N ALA A 237 -21.84 0.94 -3.23
CA ALA A 237 -23.02 0.30 -2.61
C ALA A 237 -22.98 0.31 -1.08
N GLU A 238 -21.80 0.17 -0.45
CA GLU A 238 -21.66 0.27 1.01
C GLU A 238 -21.90 1.71 1.50
N GLN A 239 -21.62 2.72 0.67
CA GLN A 239 -21.86 4.12 0.98
C GLN A 239 -23.34 4.48 0.78
N GLU A 240 -23.98 3.90 -0.24
CA GLU A 240 -25.43 3.94 -0.43
C GLU A 240 -26.17 3.30 0.76
N GLU A 241 -25.70 2.16 1.27
CA GLU A 241 -26.27 1.52 2.47
C GLU A 241 -26.29 2.46 3.67
N ILE A 242 -25.20 3.21 3.91
CA ILE A 242 -25.13 4.22 4.98
C ILE A 242 -26.20 5.29 4.75
N ALA A 243 -26.23 5.88 3.55
CA ALA A 243 -27.14 6.97 3.24
C ALA A 243 -28.62 6.54 3.27
N GLN A 244 -28.91 5.29 2.92
CA GLN A 244 -30.26 4.73 2.91
C GLN A 244 -30.83 4.51 4.32
N HIS A 245 -29.99 4.09 5.27
CA HIS A 245 -30.47 3.67 6.59
C HIS A 245 -30.27 4.72 7.69
N VAL A 246 -29.40 5.72 7.48
CA VAL A 246 -29.31 6.87 8.38
C VAL A 246 -30.43 7.85 8.06
N PRO A 247 -31.38 8.15 8.97
CA PRO A 247 -32.61 8.90 8.66
C PRO A 247 -32.38 10.31 8.10
N ASN A 248 -31.32 10.98 8.56
CA ASN A 248 -31.00 12.37 8.18
C ASN A 248 -29.74 12.43 7.29
N ALA A 249 -29.54 11.42 6.44
CA ALA A 249 -28.40 11.36 5.54
C ALA A 249 -28.70 11.85 4.12
N ARG A 250 -27.68 12.43 3.48
CA ARG A 250 -27.62 12.60 2.03
C ARG A 250 -26.32 12.03 1.49
N LEU A 251 -26.36 11.52 0.25
CA LEU A 251 -25.20 10.99 -0.46
C LEU A 251 -24.80 11.96 -1.57
N GLU A 252 -23.53 12.37 -1.56
CA GLU A 252 -22.90 13.08 -2.66
C GLU A 252 -21.80 12.22 -3.28
N ARG A 253 -21.55 12.42 -4.58
CA ARG A 253 -20.62 11.58 -5.35
C ARG A 253 -19.37 12.37 -5.69
N ILE A 254 -18.21 11.79 -5.41
CA ILE A 254 -16.92 12.28 -5.86
C ILE A 254 -16.65 11.65 -7.23
N GLU A 255 -16.73 12.46 -8.27
CA GLU A 255 -16.48 12.02 -9.63
C GLU A 255 -14.96 11.91 -9.86
N SER A 256 -14.46 10.68 -9.95
CA SER A 256 -13.05 10.43 -10.25
C SER A 256 -12.81 9.01 -10.75
N PRO A 257 -11.90 8.81 -11.72
CA PRO A 257 -11.45 7.48 -12.13
C PRO A 257 -10.38 6.91 -11.19
N GLU A 258 -9.98 7.62 -10.14
CA GLU A 258 -8.79 7.31 -9.36
C GLU A 258 -8.98 6.23 -8.30
N GLY A 259 -10.20 5.73 -8.06
CA GLY A 259 -10.47 4.76 -7.00
C GLY A 259 -10.56 5.42 -5.62
N HIS A 260 -10.26 4.66 -4.57
CA HIS A 260 -10.32 5.10 -3.17
C HIS A 260 -9.58 6.43 -2.93
N ASP A 261 -8.40 6.64 -3.52
CA ASP A 261 -7.61 7.88 -3.36
C ASP A 261 -8.33 9.14 -3.89
N ALA A 262 -9.48 9.03 -4.55
CA ALA A 262 -10.19 10.17 -5.10
C ALA A 262 -10.52 11.25 -4.06
N PHE A 263 -10.77 10.90 -2.79
CA PHE A 263 -11.04 11.91 -1.76
C PHE A 263 -9.80 12.76 -1.40
N LEU A 264 -8.58 12.26 -1.65
CA LEU A 264 -7.33 13.02 -1.47
C LEU A 264 -7.01 13.89 -2.69
N LEU A 265 -7.42 13.44 -3.88
CA LEU A 265 -7.11 14.08 -5.15
C LEU A 265 -8.14 15.13 -5.57
N GLN A 266 -9.42 14.90 -5.24
CA GLN A 266 -10.53 15.78 -5.57
C GLN A 266 -10.86 16.75 -4.43
N PHE A 267 -9.82 17.40 -3.89
CA PHE A 267 -9.95 18.26 -2.69
C PHE A 267 -10.97 19.39 -2.89
N GLU A 268 -11.08 19.97 -4.09
CA GLU A 268 -12.06 21.02 -4.39
C GLU A 268 -13.50 20.51 -4.29
N GLN A 269 -13.80 19.34 -4.89
CA GLN A 269 -15.12 18.73 -4.83
C GLN A 269 -15.50 18.39 -3.38
N VAL A 270 -14.61 17.71 -2.67
CA VAL A 270 -14.80 17.34 -1.26
C VAL A 270 -15.03 18.59 -0.40
N ASN A 271 -14.20 19.62 -0.55
CA ASN A 271 -14.32 20.86 0.21
C ASN A 271 -15.64 21.58 -0.07
N ASN A 272 -16.09 21.63 -1.33
CA ASN A 272 -17.36 22.25 -1.70
C ASN A 272 -18.55 21.55 -1.05
N TYR A 273 -18.61 20.21 -1.10
CA TYR A 273 -19.68 19.45 -0.46
C TYR A 273 -19.70 19.63 1.06
N VAL A 274 -18.53 19.53 1.70
CA VAL A 274 -18.40 19.66 3.15
C VAL A 274 -18.76 21.06 3.63
N LEU A 275 -18.24 22.11 2.98
CA LEU A 275 -18.56 23.49 3.37
C LEU A 275 -20.03 23.83 3.14
N SER A 276 -20.63 23.34 2.05
CA SER A 276 -22.07 23.51 1.81
C SER A 276 -22.88 22.86 2.92
N PHE A 277 -22.56 21.62 3.28
CA PHE A 277 -23.23 20.89 4.36
C PHE A 277 -23.07 21.58 5.71
N PHE A 278 -21.87 22.03 6.06
CA PHE A 278 -21.64 22.72 7.33
C PHE A 278 -22.38 24.06 7.41
N LYS A 279 -22.45 24.83 6.31
CA LYS A 279 -23.22 26.09 6.30
C LYS A 279 -24.71 25.86 6.52
N GLU A 280 -25.23 24.71 6.10
CA GLU A 280 -26.62 24.32 6.28
C GLU A 280 -26.91 23.85 7.71
N VAL A 281 -26.07 22.95 8.26
CA VAL A 281 -26.38 22.26 9.53
C VAL A 281 -25.71 22.88 10.76
N LEU A 282 -24.69 23.73 10.56
CA LEU A 282 -23.94 24.44 11.61
C LEU A 282 -23.82 25.95 11.31
N PRO A 283 -24.90 26.67 10.97
CA PRO A 283 -24.81 28.09 10.61
C PRO A 283 -24.24 28.96 11.73
N ASP A 284 -24.51 28.61 12.99
CA ASP A 284 -24.01 29.30 14.18
C ASP A 284 -22.48 29.21 14.35
N ILE A 285 -21.85 28.19 13.77
CA ILE A 285 -20.39 28.04 13.75
C ILE A 285 -19.82 28.67 12.48
N MET A 286 -20.41 28.38 11.31
CA MET A 286 -19.86 28.76 10.01
C MET A 286 -19.96 30.25 9.71
N PHE A 287 -20.91 30.97 10.31
CA PHE A 287 -21.10 32.42 10.14
C PHE A 287 -20.65 33.24 11.36
N LYS A 288 -20.02 32.60 12.34
CA LYS A 288 -19.45 33.32 13.47
C LYS A 288 -18.23 34.10 12.99
N ASP A 289 -18.15 35.38 13.34
CA ASP A 289 -16.96 36.19 13.09
C ASP A 289 -15.75 35.52 13.76
N GLY A 290 -14.74 35.19 12.98
CA GLY A 290 -13.50 34.62 13.49
C GLY A 290 -12.71 35.68 14.25
N GLU A 291 -12.12 35.31 15.38
CA GLU A 291 -10.90 35.98 15.82
C GLU A 291 -9.85 35.75 14.73
N ALA A 292 -9.18 36.81 14.28
CA ALA A 292 -8.21 36.73 13.19
C ALA A 292 -7.22 35.60 13.51
N PRO A 293 -7.05 34.60 12.63
CA PRO A 293 -6.10 33.54 12.89
C PRO A 293 -4.69 34.17 12.94
N GLU A 294 -3.94 33.90 14.02
CA GLU A 294 -2.48 33.90 13.90
C GLU A 294 -2.17 33.03 12.68
N GLU A 295 -1.40 33.55 11.72
CA GLU A 295 -1.08 32.90 10.45
C GLU A 295 -0.37 31.55 10.67
N ALA A 296 -1.13 30.52 11.03
CA ALA A 296 -0.73 29.15 10.83
C ALA A 296 -0.86 28.91 9.32
N SER A 297 0.27 28.64 8.70
CA SER A 297 0.52 28.34 7.27
C SER A 297 -0.28 27.15 6.67
N VAL A 298 -1.54 26.96 7.08
CA VAL A 298 -2.47 25.97 6.52
C VAL A 298 -3.05 26.54 5.22
N GLY A 299 -2.24 26.52 4.17
CA GLY A 299 -2.64 27.06 2.87
C GLY A 299 -1.54 27.10 1.82
N GLN A 300 -0.27 26.91 2.20
CA GLN A 300 0.74 26.58 1.22
C GLN A 300 0.54 25.13 0.77
N ILE A 301 0.09 24.96 -0.47
CA ILE A 301 0.20 23.70 -1.20
C ILE A 301 1.69 23.34 -1.24
N THR A 302 2.15 22.60 -0.25
CA THR A 302 3.48 22.01 -0.30
C THR A 302 3.40 20.87 -1.30
N LYS A 303 4.23 20.92 -2.35
CA LYS A 303 4.35 19.84 -3.34
C LYS A 303 4.70 18.48 -2.70
N SER A 304 5.14 18.46 -1.44
CA SER A 304 5.34 17.26 -0.64
C SER A 304 4.06 16.83 0.08
N SER A 305 3.21 16.05 -0.57
CA SER A 305 2.09 15.38 0.12
C SER A 305 2.63 14.41 1.16
N THR A 306 2.16 14.56 2.41
CA THR A 306 2.35 13.59 3.50
C THR A 306 1.82 12.20 3.15
N PHE A 307 0.97 12.05 2.13
CA PHE A 307 0.46 10.77 1.64
C PHE A 307 1.19 10.25 0.40
N GLY A 308 2.16 11.01 -0.14
CA GLY A 308 3.01 10.60 -1.26
C GLY A 308 2.40 10.82 -2.64
N GLU A 309 1.32 11.59 -2.73
CA GLU A 309 0.49 11.72 -3.94
C GLU A 309 0.67 13.04 -4.71
N ALA A 310 1.26 14.08 -4.11
CA ALA A 310 1.43 15.39 -4.73
C ALA A 310 2.76 15.58 -5.50
N GLU A 311 3.58 14.55 -5.57
CA GLU A 311 4.70 14.47 -6.51
C GLU A 311 4.24 13.44 -7.54
N VAL A 312 4.02 13.75 -8.83
CA VAL A 312 5.04 14.21 -9.77
C VAL A 312 4.35 14.79 -11.01
N GLU A 313 4.82 15.92 -11.55
CA GLU A 313 4.44 16.41 -12.89
C GLU A 313 4.90 15.45 -14.02
N ASP A 314 5.74 14.46 -13.71
CA ASP A 314 6.22 13.41 -14.63
C ASP A 314 6.42 12.06 -13.90
N ILE A 315 5.33 11.30 -13.72
CA ILE A 315 5.31 9.99 -13.04
C ILE A 315 6.00 8.90 -13.89
N THR A 316 6.22 9.13 -15.19
CA THR A 316 6.90 8.17 -16.08
C THR A 316 8.41 8.14 -15.90
N ALA A 317 8.96 9.10 -15.16
CA ALA A 317 10.39 9.25 -14.88
C ALA A 317 10.97 8.28 -13.84
N TRP A 318 10.15 7.38 -13.28
CA TRP A 318 10.53 6.48 -12.17
C TRP A 318 10.63 5.03 -12.62
#